data_AF-A0A8T3C7R8-F1
#
_entry.id   AF-A0A8T3C7R8-F1
#
_cell.length_a   1.000
_cell.length_b   1.000
_cell.length_c   1.000
_cell.angle_alpha   90.00
_cell.angle_beta   90.00
_cell.angle_gamma   90.00
#
_symmetry.space_group_name_H-M   'P 1'
#
loop_
_entity.id
_entity.type
_entity.pdbx_description
1 polymer ?
#
loop_
_entity_poly.entity_id
_entity_poly.type
_entity_poly.pdbx_seq_one_letter_code
_entity_poly.pdbx_strand_id
1 'polypeptide(L)'
;MQSHLPLPPLTKNRLVTFEIYFQNLTKLVFADIKACNQLPSLGQLPELRKLDIDGATKVKKIGPEFFGSGVNSTRIAFPKLERLHISSFSELEEWSFVTQVEQTTSSRLKFLPCLHTLEINICPLLKQLPKGLENSL
;
A
#
# COMPACT_ATOMS: atom_id res chain seq x y z
N MET A 1 -16.16 45.41 18.27
CA MET A 1 -15.18 44.36 18.62
C MET A 1 -15.42 43.19 17.66
N GLN A 2 -14.70 43.14 16.53
CA GLN A 2 -14.84 42.07 15.54
C GLN A 2 -14.07 40.84 16.05
N SER A 3 -14.81 39.78 16.39
CA SER A 3 -14.25 38.48 16.71
C SER A 3 -13.82 37.80 15.41
N HIS A 4 -12.51 37.77 15.15
CA HIS A 4 -11.92 36.88 14.16
C HIS A 4 -12.20 35.44 14.57
N LEU A 5 -13.00 34.73 13.77
CA LEU A 5 -13.12 33.27 13.85
C LEU A 5 -11.77 32.65 13.47
N PRO A 6 -11.25 31.68 14.24
CA PRO A 6 -10.01 31.00 13.90
C PRO A 6 -10.21 30.20 12.61
N LEU A 7 -9.26 30.32 11.68
CA LEU A 7 -9.18 29.45 10.51
C LEU A 7 -9.11 27.99 10.98
N PRO A 8 -9.88 27.06 10.37
CA PRO A 8 -9.78 25.66 10.73
C PRO A 8 -8.35 25.14 10.47
N PRO A 9 -7.81 24.29 11.35
CA PRO A 9 -6.48 23.73 11.15
C PRO A 9 -6.45 22.96 9.83
N LEU A 10 -5.43 23.21 9.01
CA LEU A 10 -5.14 22.42 7.82
C LEU A 10 -4.91 20.98 8.27
N THR A 11 -5.97 20.16 8.21
CA THR A 11 -5.88 18.75 8.53
C THR A 11 -4.94 18.10 7.53
N LYS A 12 -4.00 17.34 8.07
CA LYS A 12 -2.95 16.59 7.38
C LYS A 12 -3.53 15.39 6.61
N ASN A 13 -4.63 15.60 5.89
CA ASN A 13 -5.42 14.57 5.22
C ASN A 13 -5.59 14.92 3.74
N ARG A 14 -4.54 14.69 2.95
CA ARG A 14 -4.60 14.79 1.48
C ARG A 14 -4.48 13.44 0.77
N LEU A 15 -4.70 12.34 1.48
CA LEU A 15 -4.59 10.97 0.92
C LEU A 15 -5.90 10.17 0.93
N VAL A 16 -6.96 10.65 1.59
CA VAL A 16 -8.28 9.98 1.61
C VAL A 16 -9.02 10.11 0.27
N THR A 17 -8.49 10.87 -0.69
CA THR A 17 -9.19 11.19 -1.95
C THR A 17 -9.03 10.10 -3.02
N PHE A 18 -7.92 9.36 -3.09
CA PHE A 18 -7.66 8.46 -4.23
C PHE A 18 -8.68 7.31 -4.36
N GLU A 19 -9.20 6.82 -3.24
CA GLU A 19 -10.04 5.61 -3.20
C GLU A 19 -11.46 5.82 -3.74
N ILE A 20 -11.96 7.06 -3.83
CA ILE A 20 -13.33 7.34 -4.27
C ILE A 20 -13.41 7.52 -5.80
N TYR A 21 -12.39 8.09 -6.43
CA TYR A 21 -12.46 8.53 -7.84
C TYR A 21 -12.04 7.47 -8.87
N PHE A 22 -11.33 6.42 -8.46
CA PHE A 22 -10.66 5.49 -9.38
C PHE A 22 -11.22 4.07 -9.34
N GLN A 23 -12.56 3.92 -9.28
CA GLN A 23 -13.22 2.61 -9.17
C GLN A 23 -12.92 1.66 -10.34
N ASN A 24 -12.68 2.19 -11.55
CA ASN A 24 -12.43 1.39 -12.75
C ASN A 24 -10.94 1.31 -13.14
N LEU A 25 -10.04 1.79 -12.27
CA LEU A 25 -8.62 1.84 -12.59
C LEU A 25 -8.04 0.43 -12.57
N THR A 26 -7.62 -0.07 -13.73
CA THR A 26 -7.08 -1.43 -13.88
C THR A 26 -5.56 -1.50 -13.83
N LYS A 27 -4.87 -0.40 -14.15
CA LYS A 27 -3.42 -0.29 -14.10
C LYS A 27 -3.01 1.03 -13.47
N LEU A 28 -2.07 0.98 -12.54
CA LEU A 28 -1.46 2.15 -11.90
C LEU A 28 0.06 2.01 -11.92
N VAL A 29 0.75 3.07 -12.32
CA VAL A 29 2.21 3.12 -12.39
C VAL A 29 2.69 4.37 -11.65
N PHE A 30 3.55 4.16 -10.66
CA PHE A 30 4.36 5.22 -10.08
C PHE A 30 5.78 5.08 -10.62
N ALA A 31 6.28 6.13 -11.28
CA ALA A 31 7.64 6.17 -11.80
C ALA A 31 8.42 7.27 -11.10
N ASP A 32 9.63 6.95 -10.66
CA ASP A 32 10.60 7.87 -10.06
C ASP A 32 10.07 8.70 -8.88
N ILE A 33 9.33 8.09 -7.95
CA ILE A 33 8.72 8.78 -6.80
C ILE A 33 9.71 9.02 -5.63
N LYS A 34 10.90 9.57 -5.92
CA LYS A 34 12.03 9.75 -4.99
C LYS A 34 11.72 10.58 -3.73
N ALA A 35 10.80 11.53 -3.83
CA ALA A 35 10.42 12.38 -2.70
C ALA A 35 9.38 11.72 -1.77
N CYS A 36 8.86 10.54 -2.14
CA CYS A 36 7.83 9.85 -1.40
C CYS A 36 8.42 9.11 -0.20
N ASN A 37 8.03 9.50 1.01
CA ASN A 37 8.43 8.84 2.25
C ASN A 37 7.46 7.73 2.68
N GLN A 38 6.24 7.74 2.15
CA GLN A 38 5.19 6.78 2.47
C GLN A 38 4.27 6.62 1.26
N LEU A 39 4.01 5.37 0.86
CA LEU A 39 3.11 5.08 -0.24
C LEU A 39 1.66 5.48 0.10
N PRO A 40 0.88 5.95 -0.87
CA PRO A 40 -0.54 6.19 -0.67
C PRO A 40 -1.28 4.88 -0.36
N SER A 41 -2.43 4.99 0.30
CA SER A 41 -3.35 3.86 0.44
C SER A 41 -3.96 3.53 -0.91
N LEU A 42 -3.73 2.31 -1.39
CA LEU A 42 -4.19 1.84 -2.70
C LEU A 42 -5.01 0.55 -2.62
N GLY A 43 -5.00 -0.13 -1.47
CA GLY A 43 -5.66 -1.43 -1.31
C GLY A 43 -7.18 -1.43 -1.50
N GLN A 44 -7.83 -0.27 -1.54
CA GLN A 44 -9.26 -0.17 -1.80
C GLN A 44 -9.65 -0.05 -3.27
N LEU A 45 -8.68 -0.01 -4.19
CA LEU A 45 -8.96 0.06 -5.63
C LEU A 45 -9.52 -1.28 -6.14
N PRO A 46 -10.81 -1.38 -6.50
CA PRO A 46 -11.47 -2.66 -6.68
C PRO A 46 -11.16 -3.34 -8.03
N GLU A 47 -10.92 -2.55 -9.08
CA GLU A 47 -10.62 -3.07 -10.43
C GLU A 47 -9.12 -3.15 -10.74
N LEU A 48 -8.25 -2.78 -9.80
CA LEU A 48 -6.82 -2.72 -10.03
C LEU A 48 -6.23 -4.11 -10.22
N ARG A 49 -5.64 -4.35 -11.39
CA ARG A 49 -5.00 -5.62 -11.79
C ARG A 49 -3.48 -5.52 -11.82
N LYS A 50 -2.94 -4.36 -12.18
CA LYS A 50 -1.49 -4.14 -12.32
C LYS A 50 -1.05 -2.91 -11.53
N LEU A 51 -0.09 -3.10 -10.64
CA LEU A 51 0.51 -2.02 -9.86
C LEU A 51 2.02 -2.09 -10.02
N ASP A 52 2.60 -1.06 -10.65
CA ASP A 52 4.04 -0.92 -10.80
C ASP A 52 4.50 0.30 -10.00
N ILE A 53 5.47 0.13 -9.09
CA ILE A 53 6.01 1.20 -8.26
C ILE A 53 7.53 1.20 -8.39
N ASP A 54 8.06 2.25 -9.01
CA ASP A 54 9.49 2.44 -9.21
C ASP A 54 10.00 3.75 -8.58
N GLY A 55 11.21 3.67 -8.01
CA GLY A 55 11.98 4.83 -7.58
C GLY A 55 11.54 5.46 -6.26
N ALA A 56 10.84 4.71 -5.40
CA ALA A 56 10.41 5.17 -4.07
C ALA A 56 11.55 5.07 -3.04
N THR A 57 12.67 5.74 -3.31
CA THR A 57 13.94 5.51 -2.60
C THR A 57 13.91 5.79 -1.10
N LYS A 58 13.01 6.66 -0.62
CA LYS A 58 12.87 7.04 0.79
C LYS A 58 11.84 6.22 1.57
N VAL A 59 11.12 5.31 0.92
CA VAL A 59 10.14 4.46 1.60
C VAL A 59 10.88 3.38 2.37
N LYS A 60 10.79 3.45 3.71
CA LYS A 60 11.46 2.49 4.61
C LYS A 60 10.62 1.26 4.94
N LYS A 61 9.31 1.43 4.91
CA LYS A 61 8.35 0.41 5.31
C LYS A 61 7.14 0.41 4.41
N ILE A 62 6.69 -0.78 4.03
CA ILE A 62 5.37 -1.02 3.45
C ILE A 62 4.55 -1.78 4.51
N GLY A 63 3.70 -1.06 5.21
CA GLY A 63 2.83 -1.62 6.23
C GLY A 63 1.36 -1.74 5.81
N PRO A 64 0.47 -2.12 6.75
CA PRO A 64 -0.97 -2.26 6.53
C PRO A 64 -1.64 -0.98 6.01
N GLU A 65 -1.07 0.20 6.26
CA GLU A 65 -1.56 1.49 5.78
C GLU A 65 -1.60 1.59 4.25
N PHE A 66 -0.75 0.85 3.54
CA PHE A 66 -0.74 0.78 2.08
C PHE A 66 -2.00 0.09 1.53
N PHE A 67 -2.57 -0.81 2.32
CA PHE A 67 -3.75 -1.60 1.96
C PHE A 67 -5.07 -0.90 2.36
N GLY A 68 -4.99 0.22 3.08
CA GLY A 68 -6.09 1.08 3.49
C GLY A 68 -6.69 0.77 4.85
N SER A 69 -7.21 1.81 5.52
CA SER A 69 -7.61 1.78 6.94
C SER A 69 -8.92 1.01 7.23
N GLY A 70 -9.36 0.13 6.33
CA GLY A 70 -10.61 -0.61 6.41
C GLY A 70 -10.47 -2.07 6.85
N VAL A 71 -9.27 -2.51 7.24
CA VAL A 71 -9.00 -3.91 7.65
C VAL A 71 -9.68 -4.28 8.98
N ASN A 72 -10.43 -3.37 9.60
CA ASN A 72 -11.03 -3.59 10.91
C ASN A 72 -12.20 -4.57 10.96
N SER A 73 -12.61 -5.28 9.89
CA SER A 73 -13.55 -6.41 10.05
C SER A 73 -13.65 -7.38 8.86
N THR A 74 -13.62 -6.93 7.60
CA THR A 74 -14.03 -7.85 6.50
C THR A 74 -13.49 -7.52 5.09
N ARG A 75 -12.81 -6.39 4.86
CA ARG A 75 -12.45 -5.98 3.50
C ARG A 75 -11.15 -6.60 3.01
N ILE A 76 -11.29 -7.32 1.90
CA ILE A 76 -10.19 -7.77 1.03
C ILE A 76 -9.51 -6.53 0.46
N ALA A 77 -8.20 -6.39 0.65
CA ALA A 77 -7.42 -5.40 -0.09
C ALA A 77 -7.16 -5.94 -1.51
N PHE A 78 -7.02 -5.04 -2.48
CA PHE A 78 -6.63 -5.37 -3.86
C PHE A 78 -7.35 -6.61 -4.42
N PRO A 79 -8.69 -6.60 -4.50
CA PRO A 79 -9.47 -7.81 -4.78
C PRO A 79 -9.22 -8.42 -6.16
N LYS A 80 -8.64 -7.67 -7.09
CA LYS A 80 -8.35 -8.11 -8.47
C LYS A 80 -6.88 -7.97 -8.87
N LEU A 81 -5.98 -7.68 -7.93
CA LEU A 81 -4.58 -7.42 -8.28
C LEU A 81 -3.90 -8.72 -8.69
N GLU A 82 -3.42 -8.75 -9.93
CA GLU A 82 -2.78 -9.88 -10.60
C GLU A 82 -1.25 -9.75 -10.57
N ARG A 83 -0.76 -8.52 -10.76
CA ARG A 83 0.65 -8.18 -10.82
C ARG A 83 0.99 -7.03 -9.87
N LEU A 84 1.99 -7.26 -9.03
CA LEU A 84 2.66 -6.24 -8.22
C LEU A 84 4.14 -6.20 -8.57
N HIS A 85 4.61 -5.04 -9.01
CA HIS A 85 6.02 -4.77 -9.29
C HIS A 85 6.52 -3.65 -8.39
N ILE A 86 7.59 -3.93 -7.65
CA ILE A 86 8.27 -2.98 -6.78
C ILE A 86 9.73 -2.90 -7.21
N SER A 87 10.18 -1.69 -7.53
CA SER A 87 11.50 -1.45 -8.10
C SER A 87 12.18 -0.22 -7.48
N SER A 88 13.49 -0.30 -7.27
CA SER A 88 14.32 0.83 -6.84
C SER A 88 13.92 1.43 -5.49
N PHE A 89 13.62 0.56 -4.50
CA PHE A 89 13.38 0.97 -3.11
C PHE A 89 14.68 0.83 -2.30
N SER A 90 15.51 1.87 -2.33
CA SER A 90 16.84 1.84 -1.69
C SER A 90 16.80 1.73 -0.17
N GLU A 91 15.80 2.32 0.49
CA GLU A 91 15.69 2.34 1.95
C GLU A 91 14.66 1.34 2.53
N LEU A 92 14.03 0.50 1.70
CA LEU A 92 12.97 -0.41 2.16
C LEU A 92 13.54 -1.54 3.02
N GLU A 93 13.27 -1.49 4.32
CA GLU A 93 13.73 -2.46 5.31
C GLU A 93 12.65 -3.47 5.70
N GLU A 94 11.40 -3.01 5.80
CA GLU A 94 10.28 -3.82 6.31
C GLU A 94 9.11 -3.84 5.32
N TRP A 95 8.61 -5.04 5.02
CA TRP A 95 7.33 -5.22 4.34
C TRP A 95 6.47 -6.21 5.14
N SER A 96 5.32 -5.73 5.66
CA SER A 96 4.43 -6.51 6.52
C SER A 96 2.94 -6.24 6.28
N PHE A 97 2.11 -7.29 6.36
CA PHE A 97 0.65 -7.19 6.26
C PHE A 97 -0.07 -7.06 7.61
N VAL A 98 0.63 -7.38 8.70
CA VAL A 98 0.03 -7.60 10.03
C VAL A 98 0.38 -6.42 10.94
N THR A 99 -0.63 -5.79 11.54
CA THR A 99 -0.41 -4.96 12.74
C THR A 99 -0.04 -5.90 13.89
N GLN A 100 0.89 -5.52 14.77
CA GLN A 100 1.43 -6.36 15.86
C GLN A 100 0.39 -7.05 16.78
N VAL A 101 -0.90 -6.73 16.65
CA VAL A 101 -2.01 -7.12 17.52
C VAL A 101 -2.67 -8.46 17.11
N GLU A 102 -2.52 -8.92 15.87
CA GLU A 102 -3.22 -10.12 15.37
C GLU A 102 -2.27 -11.28 15.04
N GLN A 103 -1.68 -11.89 16.08
CA GLN A 103 -0.76 -13.03 15.94
C GLN A 103 -1.42 -14.41 16.12
N THR A 104 -2.74 -14.49 16.30
CA THR A 104 -3.36 -15.71 16.88
C THR A 104 -4.29 -16.52 15.97
N THR A 105 -4.51 -16.15 14.71
CA THR A 105 -5.26 -17.03 13.80
C THR A 105 -4.64 -17.07 12.42
N SER A 106 -4.58 -18.28 11.84
CA SER A 106 -4.18 -18.57 10.46
C SER A 106 -5.13 -17.95 9.42
N SER A 107 -5.37 -16.64 9.49
CA SER A 107 -6.15 -15.85 8.55
C SER A 107 -5.31 -15.63 7.29
N ARG A 108 -5.17 -16.70 6.50
CA ARG A 108 -4.58 -16.65 5.15
C ARG A 108 -5.15 -15.45 4.39
N LEU A 109 -4.29 -14.44 4.20
CA LEU A 109 -4.17 -13.61 2.99
C LEU A 109 -5.49 -13.20 2.35
N LYS A 110 -6.31 -12.43 3.06
CA LYS A 110 -7.41 -11.69 2.42
C LYS A 110 -6.94 -10.44 1.69
N PHE A 111 -5.64 -10.12 1.68
CA PHE A 111 -5.13 -8.85 1.16
C PHE A 111 -4.81 -8.83 -0.33
N LEU A 112 -4.63 -10.00 -0.97
CA LEU A 112 -4.13 -10.12 -2.35
C LEU A 112 -4.63 -11.43 -3.02
N PRO A 113 -5.96 -11.69 -3.07
CA PRO A 113 -6.50 -13.01 -3.46
C PRO A 113 -6.20 -13.43 -4.91
N CYS A 114 -5.92 -12.48 -5.80
CA CYS A 114 -5.67 -12.74 -7.22
C CYS A 114 -4.20 -12.60 -7.61
N LEU A 115 -3.30 -12.34 -6.66
CA LEU A 115 -1.91 -12.05 -6.99
C LEU A 115 -1.18 -13.33 -7.38
N HIS A 116 -0.68 -13.35 -8.61
CA HIS A 116 0.11 -14.46 -9.16
C HIS A 116 1.46 -14.01 -9.71
N THR A 117 1.71 -12.71 -9.82
CA THR A 117 3.00 -12.17 -10.27
C THR A 117 3.49 -11.11 -9.29
N LEU A 118 4.56 -11.44 -8.58
CA LEU A 118 5.29 -10.52 -7.71
C LEU A 118 6.70 -10.35 -8.26
N GLU A 119 7.05 -9.12 -8.62
CA GLU A 119 8.40 -8.78 -9.07
C GLU A 119 9.01 -7.74 -8.15
N ILE A 120 10.21 -8.01 -7.66
CA ILE A 120 10.93 -7.13 -6.73
C ILE A 120 12.34 -6.94 -7.28
N ASN A 121 12.65 -5.73 -7.69
CA ASN A 121 13.94 -5.38 -8.28
C ASN A 121 14.61 -4.27 -7.48
N ILE A 122 15.93 -4.35 -7.27
CA ILE A 122 16.71 -3.25 -6.69
C ILE A 122 16.13 -2.79 -5.34
N CYS A 123 15.92 -3.74 -4.42
CA CYS A 123 15.47 -3.51 -3.04
C CYS A 123 16.52 -4.07 -2.05
N PRO A 124 17.70 -3.43 -1.91
CA PRO A 124 18.86 -4.03 -1.25
C PRO A 124 18.71 -4.23 0.26
N LEU A 125 17.82 -3.48 0.92
CA LEU A 125 17.60 -3.55 2.37
C LEU A 125 16.42 -4.45 2.77
N LEU A 126 15.65 -4.96 1.80
CA LEU A 126 14.46 -5.76 2.07
C LEU A 126 14.89 -7.15 2.53
N LYS A 127 14.77 -7.41 3.84
CA LYS A 127 15.25 -8.67 4.45
C LYS A 127 14.32 -9.84 4.26
N GLN A 128 13.01 -9.58 4.19
CA GLN A 128 11.99 -10.61 4.12
C GLN A 128 10.75 -10.10 3.40
N LEU A 129 10.09 -11.02 2.71
CA LEU A 129 8.75 -10.79 2.19
C LEU A 129 7.73 -10.86 3.34
N PRO A 130 6.58 -10.19 3.20
CA PRO A 130 5.53 -10.32 4.18
C PRO A 130 4.97 -11.74 4.13
N LYS A 131 4.74 -12.32 5.32
CA LYS A 131 4.22 -13.68 5.48
C LYS A 131 2.98 -13.89 4.62
N GLY A 132 3.08 -14.86 3.72
CA GLY A 132 2.00 -15.24 2.81
C GLY A 132 2.15 -14.76 1.36
N LEU A 133 3.15 -13.94 1.02
CA LEU A 133 3.64 -13.83 -0.37
C LEU A 133 4.68 -14.89 -0.71
N GLU A 134 5.25 -15.52 0.30
CA GLU A 134 6.36 -16.48 0.18
C GLU A 134 6.00 -17.75 -0.60
N ASN A 135 4.70 -18.05 -0.79
CA ASN A 135 4.21 -19.25 -1.49
C ASN A 135 3.56 -18.95 -2.86
N SER A 136 3.63 -17.71 -3.36
CA SER A 136 3.06 -17.31 -4.65
C SER A 136 4.09 -17.23 -5.78
N LEU A 137 5.26 -17.85 -5.60
CA LEU A 137 6.36 -17.93 -6.57
C LEU A 137 6.54 -19.37 -7.07
#